data_AF-A0A7W1ZDC2-F1
#
_entry.id   AF-A0A7W1ZDC2-F1
#
_cell.length_a   1.000
_cell.length_b   1.000
_cell.length_c   1.000
_cell.angle_alpha   90.00
_cell.angle_beta   90.00
_cell.angle_gamma   90.00
#
_symmetry.space_group_name_H-M   'P 1'
#
loop_
_entity.id
_entity.type
_entity.pdbx_description
1 polymer ?
#
loop_
_entity_poly.entity_id
_entity_poly.type
_entity_poly.pdbx_seq_one_letter_code
_entity_poly.pdbx_strand_id
1 'polypeptide(L)'
;MINKCINIFSFIFYFVLIVSCKNENQKNQQINEGKYNITLLNDSIRLNEHLKAIAYIETPFFIDKNVRLIVYLENDENDPLKKDLSNERDIPFDLFISLDQDEYNQKWFKDYHFETSVVFGKKFSTPGEKTLRGYFLEYYGGNYDPKNDIVLEDGKMEKKYFEKTIYIKDTIN
;
A
#
# COMPACT_ATOMS: atom_id res chain seq x y z
N MET A 1 40.26 38.60 -58.78
CA MET A 1 40.64 38.27 -57.39
C MET A 1 39.42 38.51 -56.51
N ILE A 2 38.67 37.45 -56.19
CA ILE A 2 37.46 37.52 -55.36
C ILE A 2 37.84 37.12 -53.94
N ASN A 3 37.67 38.06 -53.01
CA ASN A 3 37.87 37.85 -51.58
C ASN A 3 36.86 36.84 -51.05
N LYS A 4 37.36 35.69 -50.62
CA LYS A 4 36.74 34.88 -49.57
C LYS A 4 36.93 35.64 -48.25
N CYS A 5 35.85 36.00 -47.57
CA CYS A 5 35.86 36.06 -46.11
C CYS A 5 34.45 36.12 -45.54
N ILE A 6 34.16 35.08 -44.75
CA ILE A 6 33.48 35.17 -43.45
C ILE A 6 31.98 35.45 -43.52
N ASN A 7 31.21 34.36 -43.49
CA ASN A 7 29.89 34.35 -42.87
C ASN A 7 29.71 33.03 -42.10
N ILE A 8 30.47 32.91 -41.01
CA ILE A 8 30.42 31.77 -40.05
C ILE A 8 29.96 32.26 -38.65
N PHE A 9 29.47 33.50 -38.54
CA PHE A 9 29.09 34.08 -37.25
C PHE A 9 27.58 34.02 -36.92
N SER A 10 26.73 33.44 -37.79
CA SER A 10 25.28 33.40 -37.56
C SER A 10 24.71 32.05 -37.15
N PHE A 11 25.52 30.99 -37.08
CA PHE A 11 25.03 29.64 -36.71
C PHE A 11 25.33 29.22 -35.27
N ILE A 12 26.21 29.95 -34.57
CA ILE A 12 26.64 29.58 -33.21
C ILE A 12 25.64 30.04 -32.14
N PHE A 13 24.77 31.01 -32.44
CA PHE A 13 23.83 31.54 -31.45
C PHE A 13 22.54 30.72 -31.28
N TYR A 14 22.21 29.81 -32.23
CA TYR A 14 21.01 28.98 -32.12
C TYR A 14 21.22 27.68 -31.33
N PHE A 15 22.48 27.29 -31.07
CA PHE A 15 22.79 26.06 -30.34
C PHE A 15 22.85 26.22 -28.82
N VAL A 16 22.89 27.47 -28.31
CA VAL A 16 22.99 27.75 -26.87
C VAL A 16 21.64 27.64 -26.16
N LEU A 17 20.51 27.64 -26.88
CA LEU A 17 19.17 27.50 -26.27
C LEU A 17 18.73 26.05 -26.02
N ILE A 18 19.46 25.05 -26.52
CA ILE A 18 19.11 23.62 -26.33
C ILE A 18 19.90 22.97 -25.18
N VAL A 19 20.84 23.70 -24.57
CA VAL A 19 21.63 23.24 -23.42
C VAL A 19 21.23 23.95 -22.12
N SER A 20 19.99 24.45 -22.04
CA SER A 20 19.33 24.56 -20.75
C SER A 20 18.82 23.16 -20.39
N CYS A 21 19.78 22.29 -20.04
CA CYS A 21 19.53 20.97 -19.54
C CYS A 21 18.44 21.05 -18.47
N LYS A 22 17.32 20.37 -18.77
CA LYS A 22 16.43 19.77 -17.78
C LYS A 22 17.26 19.22 -16.63
N ASN A 23 17.42 20.01 -15.60
CA ASN A 23 17.89 19.55 -14.30
C ASN A 23 16.68 19.61 -13.37
N GLU A 24 15.65 18.85 -13.74
CA GLU A 24 14.74 18.35 -12.72
C GLU A 24 15.59 17.42 -11.86
N ASN A 25 15.97 17.92 -10.69
CA ASN A 25 16.45 17.08 -9.60
C ASN A 25 15.41 15.97 -9.42
N GLN A 26 15.63 14.80 -10.02
CA GLN A 26 15.08 13.58 -9.49
C GLN A 26 15.74 13.44 -8.12
N LYS A 27 15.09 14.00 -7.09
CA LYS A 27 15.36 13.59 -5.70
C LYS A 27 15.18 12.08 -5.72
N ASN A 28 16.28 11.34 -5.68
CA ASN A 28 16.25 9.90 -5.46
C ASN A 28 15.42 9.72 -4.19
N GLN A 29 14.17 9.29 -4.36
CA GLN A 29 13.34 8.93 -3.23
C GLN A 29 14.04 7.74 -2.60
N GLN A 30 14.49 7.91 -1.36
CA GLN A 30 15.02 6.81 -0.60
C GLN A 30 13.85 5.87 -0.32
N ILE A 31 13.87 4.71 -0.97
CA ILE A 31 12.83 3.68 -0.88
C ILE A 31 13.36 2.52 -0.04
N ASN A 32 12.53 2.00 0.86
CA ASN A 32 12.78 0.76 1.59
C ASN A 32 11.94 -0.37 0.99
N GLU A 33 12.18 -1.62 1.38
CA GLU A 33 11.32 -2.75 0.93
C GLU A 33 9.90 -2.76 1.54
N GLY A 34 9.65 -1.89 2.53
CA GLY A 34 8.44 -1.89 3.37
C GLY A 34 8.36 -3.13 4.27
N LYS A 35 8.26 -2.93 5.58
CA LYS A 35 8.01 -4.00 6.55
C LYS A 35 6.70 -3.76 7.27
N TYR A 36 5.86 -4.79 7.27
CA TYR A 36 4.51 -4.75 7.78
C TYR A 36 4.29 -5.97 8.66
N ASN A 37 3.50 -5.81 9.70
CA ASN A 37 3.18 -6.89 10.63
C ASN A 37 1.66 -7.05 10.77
N ILE A 38 1.22 -8.27 11.07
CA ILE A 38 -0.15 -8.59 11.46
C ILE A 38 -0.09 -9.31 12.80
N THR A 39 -0.70 -8.69 13.81
CA THR A 39 -0.88 -9.28 15.14
C THR A 39 -2.35 -9.65 15.33
N LEU A 40 -2.60 -10.85 15.85
CA LEU A 40 -3.93 -11.28 16.24
C LEU A 40 -4.27 -10.70 17.60
N LEU A 41 -5.48 -10.17 17.76
CA LEU A 41 -5.94 -9.60 19.03
C LEU A 41 -6.53 -10.68 19.97
N ASN A 42 -6.80 -11.88 19.44
CA ASN A 42 -7.28 -13.02 20.20
C ASN A 42 -6.30 -14.20 20.02
N ASP A 43 -5.95 -14.88 21.11
CA ASP A 43 -5.05 -16.04 21.12
C ASP A 43 -5.68 -17.30 20.49
N SER A 44 -7.01 -17.34 20.41
CA SER A 44 -7.73 -18.40 19.71
C SER A 44 -9.00 -17.88 19.08
N ILE A 45 -9.34 -18.41 17.89
CA ILE A 45 -10.56 -18.07 17.16
C ILE A 45 -11.43 -19.31 17.10
N ARG A 46 -12.68 -19.21 17.55
CA ARG A 46 -13.66 -20.29 17.38
C ARG A 46 -14.40 -20.13 16.06
N LEU A 47 -14.98 -21.22 15.59
CA LEU A 47 -15.89 -21.19 14.44
C LEU A 47 -16.98 -20.15 14.65
N ASN A 48 -17.32 -19.41 13.59
CA ASN A 48 -18.29 -18.33 13.59
C ASN A 48 -17.96 -17.09 14.45
N GLU A 49 -16.82 -17.06 15.16
CA GLU A 49 -16.29 -15.83 15.75
C GLU A 49 -15.54 -15.03 14.70
N HIS A 50 -15.54 -13.71 14.85
CA HIS A 50 -14.67 -12.86 14.04
C HIS A 50 -13.24 -13.00 14.54
N LEU A 51 -12.35 -13.38 13.62
CA LEU A 51 -10.95 -13.02 13.74
C LEU A 51 -10.87 -11.51 13.94
N LYS A 52 -10.06 -11.08 14.90
CA LYS A 52 -9.71 -9.67 15.09
C LYS A 52 -8.19 -9.55 15.01
N ALA A 53 -7.72 -8.69 14.14
CA ALA A 53 -6.31 -8.48 13.91
C ALA A 53 -6.02 -6.99 13.78
N ILE A 54 -4.77 -6.64 14.05
CA ILE A 54 -4.21 -5.32 13.75
C ILE A 54 -3.02 -5.51 12.82
N ALA A 55 -3.05 -4.77 11.72
CA ALA A 55 -1.92 -4.58 10.83
C ALA A 55 -1.24 -3.25 11.16
N TYR A 56 0.08 -3.19 11.07
CA TYR A 56 0.82 -1.95 11.22
C TYR A 56 2.13 -1.94 10.41
N ILE A 57 2.61 -0.74 10.11
CA ILE A 57 3.89 -0.51 9.44
C ILE A 57 5.02 -0.58 10.48
N GLU A 58 5.94 -1.54 10.33
CA GLU A 58 7.19 -1.60 11.10
C GLU A 58 8.28 -0.72 10.47
N THR A 59 8.33 -0.69 9.14
CA THR A 59 9.25 0.17 8.40
C THR A 59 8.54 0.65 7.13
N PRO A 60 8.32 1.96 6.96
CA PRO A 60 7.62 2.46 5.79
C PRO A 60 8.43 2.23 4.52
N PHE A 61 7.73 1.94 3.43
CA PHE A 61 8.30 1.91 2.08
C PHE A 61 8.72 3.33 1.66
N PHE A 62 7.86 4.32 1.90
CA PHE A 62 8.12 5.73 1.60
C PHE A 62 8.78 6.44 2.79
N ILE A 63 10.10 6.60 2.73
CA ILE A 63 10.87 7.27 3.78
C ILE A 63 10.57 8.77 3.81
N ASP A 64 10.54 9.33 5.02
CA ASP A 64 10.28 10.75 5.29
C ASP A 64 8.94 11.27 4.74
N LYS A 65 7.95 10.38 4.62
CA LYS A 65 6.58 10.70 4.24
C LYS A 65 5.63 10.42 5.41
N ASN A 66 4.58 11.24 5.51
CA ASN A 66 3.44 10.87 6.34
C ASN A 66 2.59 9.85 5.56
N VAL A 67 2.73 8.58 5.92
CA VAL A 67 2.11 7.46 5.21
C VAL A 67 0.87 6.99 5.95
N ARG A 68 -0.09 6.49 5.18
CA ARG A 68 -1.26 5.78 5.68
C ARG A 68 -1.27 4.34 5.18
N LEU A 69 -1.93 3.48 5.94
CA LEU A 69 -2.06 2.06 5.62
C LEU A 69 -3.51 1.71 5.32
N ILE A 70 -3.72 0.92 4.27
CA ILE A 70 -4.97 0.21 4.00
C ILE A 70 -4.66 -1.29 3.92
N VAL A 71 -5.59 -2.11 4.38
CA VAL A 71 -5.55 -3.57 4.21
C VAL A 71 -6.67 -3.99 3.28
N TYR A 72 -6.31 -4.66 2.20
CA TYR A 72 -7.23 -5.42 1.36
C TYR A 72 -7.14 -6.88 1.76
N LEU A 73 -8.26 -7.46 2.19
CA LEU A 73 -8.35 -8.86 2.58
C LEU A 73 -9.22 -9.62 1.59
N GLU A 74 -8.69 -10.69 1.02
CA GLU A 74 -9.45 -11.57 0.13
C GLU A 74 -10.71 -12.08 0.82
N ASN A 75 -11.84 -12.04 0.12
CA ASN A 75 -13.13 -12.50 0.65
C ASN A 75 -13.45 -13.94 0.29
N ASP A 76 -13.02 -14.41 -0.88
CA ASP A 76 -13.34 -15.73 -1.41
C ASP A 76 -12.09 -16.62 -1.50
N GLU A 77 -12.13 -17.80 -0.88
CA GLU A 77 -11.01 -18.76 -0.92
C GLU A 77 -10.99 -19.60 -2.21
N ASN A 78 -12.05 -19.55 -3.04
CA ASN A 78 -12.17 -20.39 -4.24
C ASN A 78 -11.28 -19.93 -5.41
N ASP A 79 -11.02 -18.62 -5.53
CA ASP A 79 -10.07 -18.05 -6.48
C ASP A 79 -9.03 -17.23 -5.72
N PRO A 80 -7.92 -17.84 -5.31
CA PRO A 80 -6.99 -17.20 -4.40
C PRO A 80 -6.22 -16.05 -5.06
N LEU A 81 -6.02 -14.95 -4.32
CA LEU A 81 -5.12 -13.86 -4.67
C LEU A 81 -3.71 -14.39 -4.93
N LYS A 82 -3.14 -14.03 -6.07
CA LYS A 82 -1.78 -14.40 -6.45
C LYS A 82 -0.77 -13.49 -5.77
N LYS A 83 0.41 -14.04 -5.47
CA LYS A 83 1.51 -13.34 -4.77
C LYS A 83 2.04 -12.11 -5.51
N ASP A 84 1.93 -12.12 -6.83
CA ASP A 84 2.32 -11.00 -7.71
C ASP A 84 1.18 -9.99 -7.94
N LEU A 85 0.04 -10.18 -7.27
CA LEU A 85 -1.17 -9.36 -7.38
C LEU A 85 -1.76 -9.30 -8.80
N SER A 86 -1.38 -10.22 -9.69
CA SER A 86 -1.79 -10.20 -11.11
C SER A 86 -3.29 -10.40 -11.35
N ASN A 87 -4.01 -10.97 -10.37
CA ASN A 87 -5.47 -11.13 -10.40
C ASN A 87 -6.22 -10.21 -9.42
N GLU A 88 -5.57 -9.20 -8.83
CA GLU A 88 -6.21 -8.36 -7.79
C GLU A 88 -7.49 -7.65 -8.26
N ARG A 89 -7.68 -7.45 -9.56
CA ARG A 89 -8.90 -6.82 -10.11
C ARG A 89 -10.09 -7.77 -10.22
N ASP A 90 -9.81 -9.07 -10.17
CA ASP A 90 -10.80 -10.13 -10.33
C ASP A 90 -11.22 -10.74 -8.98
N ILE A 91 -10.43 -10.49 -7.92
CA ILE A 91 -10.69 -11.01 -6.58
C ILE A 91 -11.60 -10.05 -5.79
N PRO A 92 -12.66 -10.57 -5.12
CA PRO A 92 -13.44 -9.76 -4.20
C PRO A 92 -12.66 -9.52 -2.89
N PHE A 93 -12.65 -8.26 -2.44
CA PHE A 93 -11.94 -7.83 -1.24
C PHE A 93 -12.83 -7.13 -0.22
N ASP A 94 -12.53 -7.35 1.06
CA ASP A 94 -12.88 -6.43 2.14
C ASP A 94 -11.75 -5.41 2.29
N LEU A 95 -12.12 -4.14 2.40
CA LEU A 95 -11.19 -3.01 2.56
C LEU A 95 -11.28 -2.48 3.99
N PHE A 96 -10.12 -2.37 4.63
CA PHE A 96 -9.98 -1.81 5.98
C PHE A 96 -9.01 -0.63 5.96
N ILE A 97 -9.47 0.51 6.44
CA ILE A 97 -8.71 1.78 6.47
C ILE A 97 -7.95 1.95 7.79
N SER A 98 -6.99 2.87 7.79
CA SER A 98 -6.20 3.21 8.97
C SER A 98 -7.07 3.76 10.11
N LEU A 99 -6.60 3.54 11.34
CA LEU A 99 -7.30 3.92 12.57
C LEU A 99 -7.56 5.42 12.65
N ASP A 100 -6.79 6.30 12.00
CA ASP A 100 -7.10 7.74 11.96
C ASP A 100 -8.43 8.05 11.26
N GLN A 101 -8.85 7.17 10.34
CA GLN A 101 -10.11 7.27 9.59
C GLN A 101 -11.22 6.34 10.12
N ASP A 102 -10.87 5.28 10.87
CA ASP A 102 -11.82 4.33 11.46
C ASP A 102 -12.30 4.77 12.85
N GLU A 103 -13.23 5.73 12.88
CA GLU A 103 -13.83 6.26 14.12
C GLU A 103 -14.49 5.19 14.99
N TYR A 104 -14.94 4.07 14.40
CA TYR A 104 -15.62 3.01 15.15
C TYR A 104 -14.65 2.24 16.04
N ASN A 105 -13.47 1.91 15.52
CA ASN A 105 -12.48 1.10 16.23
C ASN A 105 -11.51 1.93 17.09
N GLN A 106 -11.27 3.20 16.77
CA GLN A 106 -10.36 4.10 17.51
C GLN A 106 -10.51 4.02 19.03
N LYS A 107 -11.74 3.97 19.54
CA LYS A 107 -12.04 3.95 20.99
C LYS A 107 -11.41 2.79 21.76
N TRP A 108 -11.04 1.72 21.07
CA TRP A 108 -10.45 0.51 21.67
C TRP A 108 -8.92 0.54 21.73
N PHE A 109 -8.27 1.51 21.07
CA PHE A 109 -6.82 1.60 20.95
C PHE A 109 -6.35 2.91 21.56
N LYS A 110 -5.67 2.84 22.71
CA LYS A 110 -4.92 3.96 23.28
C LYS A 110 -3.45 3.77 22.92
N ASP A 111 -2.77 4.85 22.56
CA ASP A 111 -1.33 4.86 22.30
C ASP A 111 -0.84 4.10 21.05
N TYR A 112 -1.72 3.86 20.07
CA TYR A 112 -1.34 3.33 18.75
C TYR A 112 -1.04 4.44 17.75
N HIS A 113 -0.19 4.14 16.76
CA HIS A 113 0.03 5.02 15.60
C HIS A 113 -1.14 4.90 14.62
N PHE A 114 -2.12 5.78 14.77
CA PHE A 114 -3.42 5.65 14.09
C PHE A 114 -3.33 5.69 12.56
N GLU A 115 -2.49 6.53 11.99
CA GLU A 115 -2.31 6.63 10.53
C GLU A 115 -1.70 5.36 9.91
N THR A 116 -0.87 4.65 10.67
CA THR A 116 -0.09 3.49 10.18
C THR A 116 -0.57 2.16 10.73
N SER A 117 -1.74 2.14 11.38
CA SER A 117 -2.33 0.93 11.97
C SER A 117 -3.74 0.72 11.44
N VAL A 118 -4.06 -0.51 11.05
CA VAL A 118 -5.37 -0.90 10.49
C VAL A 118 -5.93 -2.05 11.32
N VAL A 119 -7.16 -1.90 11.80
CA VAL A 119 -7.86 -2.99 12.47
C VAL A 119 -8.77 -3.67 11.48
N PHE A 120 -8.69 -5.00 11.42
CA PHE A 120 -9.49 -5.78 10.48
C PHE A 120 -9.94 -7.10 11.08
N GLY A 121 -10.92 -7.72 10.43
CA GLY A 121 -11.44 -9.00 10.87
C GLY A 121 -12.02 -9.81 9.73
N LYS A 122 -12.16 -11.12 9.96
CA LYS A 122 -12.77 -12.06 9.02
C LYS A 122 -13.48 -13.15 9.79
N LYS A 123 -14.61 -13.60 9.28
CA LYS A 123 -15.35 -14.73 9.84
C LYS A 123 -15.11 -15.97 8.98
N PHE A 124 -14.92 -17.11 9.63
CA PHE A 124 -14.75 -18.40 8.97
C PHE A 124 -15.96 -19.29 9.20
N SER A 125 -16.37 -19.98 8.14
CA SER A 125 -17.52 -20.90 8.12
C SER A 125 -17.14 -22.35 8.42
N THR A 126 -15.85 -22.68 8.40
CA THR A 126 -15.33 -24.04 8.62
C THR A 126 -14.13 -24.01 9.57
N PRO A 127 -13.98 -25.02 10.46
CA PRO A 127 -12.83 -25.13 11.35
C PRO A 127 -11.58 -25.63 10.60
N GLY A 128 -10.44 -25.59 11.28
CA GLY A 128 -9.15 -26.08 10.79
C GLY A 128 -8.18 -24.96 10.43
N GLU A 129 -7.09 -25.34 9.76
CA GLU A 129 -6.10 -24.40 9.26
C GLU A 129 -6.67 -23.57 8.10
N LYS A 130 -6.49 -22.25 8.17
CA LYS A 130 -6.94 -21.27 7.20
C LYS A 130 -5.79 -20.37 6.79
N THR A 131 -5.82 -19.91 5.56
CA THR A 131 -4.85 -18.93 5.05
C THR A 131 -5.55 -17.61 4.84
N LEU A 132 -5.15 -16.58 5.58
CA LEU A 132 -5.50 -15.20 5.28
C LEU A 132 -4.60 -14.71 4.15
N ARG A 133 -5.20 -14.24 3.06
CA ARG A 133 -4.50 -13.58 1.96
C ARG A 133 -4.99 -12.16 1.78
N GLY A 134 -4.09 -11.31 1.36
CA GLY A 134 -4.39 -9.92 1.11
C GLY A 134 -3.15 -9.15 0.72
N TYR A 135 -3.28 -7.83 0.71
CA TYR A 135 -2.14 -6.94 0.57
C TYR A 135 -2.30 -5.70 1.44
N PHE A 136 -1.15 -5.17 1.85
CA PHE A 136 -1.03 -3.83 2.40
C PHE A 136 -0.97 -2.84 1.24
N LEU A 137 -1.69 -1.74 1.35
CA LEU A 137 -1.53 -0.57 0.50
C LEU A 137 -1.02 0.56 1.38
N GLU A 138 0.27 0.86 1.26
CA GLU A 138 0.89 2.04 1.87
C GLU A 138 0.77 3.20 0.90
N TYR A 139 0.33 4.36 1.37
CA TYR A 139 0.26 5.55 0.52
C TYR A 139 0.60 6.82 1.26
N TYR A 140 1.04 7.84 0.53
CA TYR A 140 1.14 9.21 1.03
C TYR A 140 0.57 10.18 0.01
N GLY A 141 0.14 11.36 0.46
CA GLY A 141 -0.48 12.39 -0.37
C GLY A 141 -1.88 12.73 0.12
N GLY A 142 -2.77 13.07 -0.80
CA GLY A 142 -4.17 13.35 -0.52
C GLY A 142 -4.98 12.09 -0.16
N ASN A 143 -6.28 12.13 -0.46
CA ASN A 143 -7.16 10.99 -0.21
C ASN A 143 -6.92 9.85 -1.21
N TYR A 144 -7.12 8.61 -0.75
CA TYR A 144 -7.13 7.43 -1.60
C TYR A 144 -8.55 7.18 -2.14
N ASP A 145 -8.67 6.97 -3.45
CA ASP A 145 -9.91 6.54 -4.10
C ASP A 145 -9.84 5.03 -4.42
N PRO A 146 -10.54 4.19 -3.65
CA PRO A 146 -10.49 2.73 -3.82
C PRO A 146 -11.15 2.25 -5.12
N LYS A 147 -12.00 3.06 -5.77
CA LYS A 147 -12.67 2.66 -7.02
C LYS A 147 -11.73 2.71 -8.21
N ASN A 148 -10.86 3.71 -8.22
CA ASN A 148 -9.93 3.95 -9.31
C ASN A 148 -8.50 3.51 -8.96
N ASP A 149 -8.26 3.12 -7.70
CA ASP A 149 -6.96 2.72 -7.19
C ASP A 149 -5.91 3.82 -7.40
N ILE A 150 -6.26 5.05 -6.99
CA ILE A 150 -5.43 6.24 -7.14
C ILE A 150 -5.32 6.99 -5.82
N VAL A 151 -4.18 7.65 -5.62
CA VAL A 151 -3.99 8.65 -4.56
C VAL A 151 -4.07 10.03 -5.19
N LEU A 152 -4.90 10.90 -4.64
CA LEU A 152 -5.05 12.28 -5.11
C LEU A 152 -3.84 13.15 -4.70
N GLU A 153 -3.73 14.34 -5.30
CA GLU A 153 -2.75 15.38 -4.92
C GLU A 153 -1.27 14.93 -4.99
N ASP A 154 -0.86 14.43 -6.16
CA ASP A 154 0.51 13.95 -6.45
C ASP A 154 1.02 12.85 -5.50
N GLY A 155 0.08 12.11 -4.90
CA GLY A 155 0.37 11.00 -4.02
C GLY A 155 0.97 9.79 -4.72
N LYS A 156 1.56 8.90 -3.93
CA LYS A 156 2.03 7.58 -4.40
C LYS A 156 1.51 6.50 -3.47
N MET A 157 1.42 5.30 -4.01
CA MET A 157 1.07 4.10 -3.27
C MET A 157 2.02 2.96 -3.62
N GLU A 158 2.16 2.03 -2.69
CA GLU A 158 2.87 0.78 -2.86
C GLU A 158 2.01 -0.35 -2.29
N LYS A 159 1.99 -1.48 -2.99
CA LYS A 159 1.24 -2.68 -2.56
C LYS A 159 2.18 -3.79 -2.14
N LYS A 160 1.87 -4.45 -1.03
CA LYS A 160 2.65 -5.59 -0.53
C LYS A 160 1.75 -6.77 -0.18
N TYR A 161 1.87 -7.85 -0.96
CA TYR A 161 1.18 -9.12 -0.69
C TYR A 161 1.54 -9.69 0.69
N PHE A 162 0.57 -10.33 1.36
CA PHE A 162 0.80 -11.14 2.54
C PHE A 162 0.00 -12.45 2.54
N GLU A 163 0.54 -13.42 3.27
CA GLU A 163 -0.12 -14.67 3.67
C GLU A 163 0.07 -14.84 5.18
N LYS A 164 -1.00 -15.23 5.87
CA LYS A 164 -0.92 -15.61 7.28
C LYS A 164 -1.75 -16.85 7.55
N THR A 165 -1.08 -17.93 7.97
CA THR A 165 -1.76 -19.12 8.45
C THR A 165 -2.38 -18.86 9.83
N ILE A 166 -3.63 -19.23 10.00
CA ILE A 166 -4.36 -19.17 11.27
C ILE A 166 -5.12 -20.47 11.49
N TYR A 167 -5.41 -20.80 12.75
CA TYR A 167 -6.15 -22.02 13.09
C TYR A 167 -7.50 -21.67 13.72
N ILE A 168 -8.57 -22.15 13.11
CA ILE A 168 -9.95 -21.98 13.59
C ILE A 168 -10.34 -23.22 14.37
N LYS A 169 -10.60 -23.05 15.67
CA LYS A 169 -11.07 -24.13 16.53
C LYS A 169 -12.52 -24.45 16.19
N ASP A 170 -12.84 -25.74 16.16
CA ASP A 170 -14.23 -26.16 16.17
C ASP A 170 -14.91 -25.71 17.48
N THR A 171 -16.17 -25.31 17.37
CA THR A 171 -17.06 -25.14 18.52
C THR A 171 -17.49 -26.53 18.96
N ILE A 172 -16.61 -27.27 19.62
CA ILE A 172 -17.05 -28.47 20.33
C ILE A 172 -17.96 -27.96 21.47
N ASN A 173 -19.26 -28.26 21.36
CA ASN A 173 -20.26 -28.04 22.41
C ASN A 173 -19.89 -28.76 23.70
#